data_AF-A0A7J6UZ34-F1
#
_entry.id   AF-A0A7J6UZ34-F1
#
_cell.length_a   1.000
_cell.length_b   1.000
_cell.length_c   1.000
_cell.angle_alpha   90.00
_cell.angle_beta   90.00
_cell.angle_gamma   90.00
#
_symmetry.space_group_name_H-M   'P 1'
#
loop_
_entity.id
_entity.type
_entity.pdbx_description
1 polymer ?
#
loop_
_entity_poly.entity_id
_entity_poly.type
_entity_poly.pdbx_seq_one_letter_code
_entity_poly.pdbx_strand_id
1 'polypeptide(L)'
;MLKIASSLFLFTLFIISIQADESILSLPHKLNSLKIQNTDENLRSTCSYTVSIRTSCSSVRYTRDKISLAFGDSYGYQVYVRRLDDPSSGAFESCSTDTYQISGPCMSRICYLYLVSVGSDGWKPESITVYGHYTQAVTFYYNTFLPNGVWYGFNYCNTGSSISKPWGGLCAIACTSVLCYICNMGLNL
;
A
#
# COMPACT_ATOMS: atom_id res chain seq x y z
N MET A 1 -33.54 38.81 -22.92
CA MET A 1 -33.86 37.53 -22.24
C MET A 1 -33.03 36.35 -22.76
N LEU A 2 -32.70 36.27 -24.05
CA LEU A 2 -31.94 35.15 -24.65
C LEU A 2 -30.47 35.01 -24.15
N LYS A 3 -29.81 36.10 -23.76
CA LYS A 3 -28.39 36.09 -23.31
C LYS A 3 -28.19 35.56 -21.88
N ILE A 4 -29.19 35.70 -21.00
CA ILE A 4 -29.12 35.26 -19.59
C ILE A 4 -29.29 33.74 -19.52
N ALA A 5 -30.16 33.17 -20.37
CA ALA A 5 -30.32 31.72 -20.51
C ALA A 5 -29.05 31.03 -21.04
N SER A 6 -28.33 31.67 -21.97
CA SER A 6 -27.07 31.17 -22.53
C SER A 6 -25.93 31.11 -21.50
N SER A 7 -25.82 32.11 -20.62
CA SER A 7 -24.83 32.13 -19.52
C SER A 7 -25.12 31.07 -18.45
N LEU A 8 -26.39 30.88 -18.09
CA LEU A 8 -26.83 29.82 -17.16
C LEU A 8 -26.60 28.41 -17.72
N PHE A 9 -26.69 28.24 -19.04
CA PHE A 9 -26.40 26.97 -19.71
C PHE A 9 -24.91 26.62 -19.73
N LEU A 10 -24.03 27.63 -19.81
CA LEU A 10 -22.57 27.44 -19.74
C LEU A 10 -22.09 27.13 -18.31
N PHE A 11 -22.71 27.73 -17.28
CA PHE A 11 -22.41 27.43 -15.88
C PHE A 11 -22.85 26.02 -15.46
N THR A 12 -23.97 25.52 -16.00
CA THR A 12 -24.43 24.15 -15.72
C THR A 12 -23.56 23.08 -16.36
N LEU A 13 -22.97 23.35 -17.53
CA LEU A 13 -21.98 22.45 -18.16
C LEU A 13 -20.67 22.36 -17.36
N PHE A 14 -20.27 23.41 -16.64
CA PHE A 14 -19.03 23.42 -15.85
C PHE A 14 -19.13 22.58 -14.56
N ILE A 15 -20.34 22.44 -13.99
CA ILE A 15 -20.58 21.65 -12.77
C ILE A 15 -20.50 20.13 -13.02
N ILE A 16 -20.68 19.68 -14.27
CA ILE A 16 -20.79 18.24 -14.60
C ILE A 16 -19.41 17.53 -14.66
N SER A 17 -18.30 18.25 -14.51
CA SER A 17 -16.95 17.66 -14.67
C SER A 17 -16.29 17.18 -13.37
N ILE A 18 -16.99 17.19 -12.22
CA ILE A 18 -16.45 16.61 -10.98
C ILE A 18 -16.68 15.09 -11.01
N GLN A 19 -15.90 14.39 -11.83
CA GLN A 19 -15.69 12.97 -11.59
C GLN A 19 -14.73 12.86 -10.40
N ALA A 20 -15.25 12.44 -9.25
CA ALA A 20 -14.40 11.88 -8.22
C ALA A 20 -13.73 10.65 -8.84
N ASP A 21 -12.42 10.72 -9.03
CA ASP A 21 -11.61 9.54 -9.32
C ASP A 21 -11.63 8.68 -8.06
N GLU A 22 -12.66 7.84 -7.93
CA GLU A 22 -12.67 6.70 -7.03
C GLU A 22 -11.55 5.79 -7.51
N SER A 23 -10.33 6.04 -7.03
CA SER A 23 -9.29 5.03 -7.07
C SER A 23 -9.88 3.82 -6.36
N ILE A 24 -10.25 2.78 -7.12
CA ILE A 24 -10.78 1.54 -6.56
C ILE A 24 -9.75 1.08 -5.54
N LEU A 25 -10.04 1.27 -4.25
CA LEU A 25 -9.21 0.79 -3.18
C LEU A 25 -9.36 -0.72 -3.21
N SER A 26 -8.54 -1.35 -4.02
CA SER A 26 -8.41 -2.79 -4.12
C SER A 26 -8.20 -3.31 -2.71
N LEU A 27 -9.17 -4.08 -2.22
CA LEU A 27 -9.12 -4.73 -0.92
C LEU A 27 -8.11 -5.90 -0.97
N PRO A 28 -7.50 -6.23 0.17
CA PRO A 28 -6.69 -7.43 0.22
C PRO A 28 -7.59 -8.65 0.01
N HIS A 29 -7.09 -9.64 -0.72
CA HIS A 29 -7.83 -10.84 -1.08
C HIS A 29 -7.04 -12.09 -0.72
N LYS A 30 -7.78 -13.19 -0.55
CA LYS A 30 -7.19 -14.51 -0.33
C LYS A 30 -6.61 -15.03 -1.64
N LEU A 31 -5.45 -15.67 -1.54
CA LEU A 31 -4.81 -16.41 -2.62
C LEU A 31 -4.60 -17.85 -2.17
N ASN A 32 -5.21 -18.79 -2.89
CA ASN A 32 -5.19 -20.20 -2.49
C ASN A 32 -3.80 -20.86 -2.66
N SER A 33 -3.04 -20.41 -3.65
CA SER A 33 -1.69 -20.92 -3.90
C SER A 33 -0.83 -19.81 -4.48
N LEU A 34 0.19 -19.41 -3.72
CA LEU A 34 1.27 -18.57 -4.23
C LEU A 34 2.36 -19.49 -4.79
N LYS A 35 2.66 -19.38 -6.08
CA LYS A 35 3.77 -20.10 -6.69
C LYS A 35 5.07 -19.42 -6.31
N ILE A 36 5.80 -20.01 -5.36
CA ILE A 36 7.14 -19.53 -5.00
C ILE A 36 8.11 -19.99 -6.08
N GLN A 37 8.51 -19.06 -6.96
CA GLN A 37 9.53 -19.32 -7.96
C GLN A 37 10.89 -19.03 -7.34
N ASN A 38 11.73 -20.07 -7.22
CA ASN A 38 13.17 -19.88 -7.04
C ASN A 38 13.71 -19.49 -8.41
N THR A 39 13.91 -18.20 -8.65
CA THR A 39 14.57 -17.79 -9.90
C THR A 39 16.07 -18.08 -9.76
N ASP A 40 16.68 -18.69 -10.78
CA ASP A 40 18.08 -19.13 -10.75
C ASP A 40 19.02 -18.03 -10.21
N GLU A 41 19.60 -18.28 -9.04
CA GLU A 41 20.45 -17.32 -8.30
C GLU A 41 21.72 -16.93 -9.07
N ASN A 42 22.12 -17.72 -10.07
CA ASN A 42 23.38 -17.54 -10.80
C ASN A 42 23.36 -16.43 -11.87
N LEU A 43 22.21 -15.81 -12.16
CA LEU A 43 22.06 -14.84 -13.27
C LEU A 43 21.56 -13.44 -12.84
N ARG A 44 21.33 -13.20 -11.54
CA ARG A 44 20.65 -11.97 -11.08
C ARG A 44 21.50 -11.15 -10.11
N SER A 45 21.45 -9.83 -10.29
CA SER A 45 21.94 -8.89 -9.27
C SER A 45 21.10 -9.03 -8.00
N THR A 46 21.79 -9.01 -6.86
CA THR A 46 21.16 -9.01 -5.53
C THR A 46 20.88 -7.57 -5.10
N CYS A 47 19.65 -7.30 -4.69
CA CYS A 47 19.22 -6.03 -4.14
C CYS A 47 18.85 -6.18 -2.65
N SER A 48 19.06 -5.12 -1.88
CA SER A 48 18.57 -5.01 -0.51
C SER A 48 17.25 -4.26 -0.48
N TYR A 49 16.33 -4.77 0.32
CA TYR A 49 15.01 -4.21 0.57
C TYR A 49 14.83 -3.96 2.06
N THR A 50 14.25 -2.82 2.40
CA THR A 50 13.77 -2.56 3.77
C THR A 50 12.26 -2.75 3.81
N VAL A 51 11.77 -3.64 4.66
CA VAL A 51 10.34 -3.87 4.86
C VAL A 51 9.96 -3.33 6.23
N SER A 52 9.12 -2.31 6.25
CA SER A 52 8.56 -1.72 7.46
C SER A 52 7.12 -2.18 7.63
N ILE A 53 6.81 -2.76 8.79
CA ILE A 53 5.52 -3.37 9.11
C ILE A 53 4.94 -2.62 10.30
N ARG A 54 3.83 -1.90 10.08
CA ARG A 54 3.10 -1.25 11.15
C ARG A 54 1.98 -2.17 11.63
N THR A 55 2.01 -2.56 12.89
CA THR A 55 0.96 -3.35 13.51
C THR A 55 -0.15 -2.44 14.03
N SER A 56 -1.41 -2.81 13.80
CA SER A 56 -2.55 -2.02 14.23
C SER A 56 -2.62 -1.95 15.76
N CYS A 57 -3.04 -0.81 16.30
CA CYS A 57 -3.39 -0.69 17.72
C CYS A 57 -4.59 -1.56 18.14
N SER A 58 -5.38 -2.00 17.16
CA SER A 58 -6.49 -2.94 17.38
C SER A 58 -6.10 -4.40 17.11
N SER A 59 -4.79 -4.68 16.95
CA SER A 59 -4.27 -6.04 16.92
C SER A 59 -4.25 -6.63 18.34
N VAL A 60 -3.99 -7.93 18.43
CA VAL A 60 -3.61 -8.56 19.69
C VAL A 60 -2.34 -7.92 20.25
N ARG A 61 -2.22 -7.89 21.59
CA ARG A 61 -1.08 -7.28 22.27
C ARG A 61 0.26 -7.88 21.81
N TYR A 62 0.32 -9.20 21.78
CA TYR A 62 1.45 -9.97 21.25
C TYR A 62 0.90 -11.15 20.44
N THR A 63 1.60 -11.54 19.37
CA THR A 63 1.27 -12.72 18.58
C THR A 63 2.46 -13.68 18.54
N ARG A 64 2.18 -14.98 18.66
CA ARG A 64 3.14 -16.06 18.46
C ARG A 64 2.94 -16.76 17.11
N ASP A 65 2.04 -16.22 16.29
CA ASP A 65 1.81 -16.73 14.94
C ASP A 65 3.10 -16.58 14.12
N LYS A 66 3.39 -17.59 13.31
CA LYS A 66 4.51 -17.53 12.37
C LYS A 66 4.09 -16.68 11.19
N ILE A 67 4.83 -15.60 10.93
CA ILE A 67 4.51 -14.66 9.87
C ILE A 67 5.47 -14.87 8.70
N SER A 68 4.91 -15.16 7.53
CA SER A 68 5.66 -15.18 6.27
C SER A 68 5.17 -14.07 5.34
N LEU A 69 6.05 -13.61 4.47
CA LEU A 69 5.81 -12.52 3.53
C LEU A 69 6.39 -12.88 2.16
N ALA A 70 5.66 -12.55 1.11
CA ALA A 70 6.17 -12.57 -0.25
C ALA A 70 5.77 -11.30 -1.00
N PHE A 71 6.68 -10.75 -1.78
CA PHE A 71 6.43 -9.60 -2.65
C PHE A 71 7.18 -9.75 -3.96
N GLY A 72 6.70 -9.07 -5.01
CA GLY A 72 7.32 -9.17 -6.32
C GLY A 72 6.80 -8.16 -7.34
N ASP A 73 7.30 -8.31 -8.56
CA ASP A 73 7.00 -7.46 -9.69
C ASP A 73 6.25 -8.18 -10.83
N SER A 74 5.90 -7.41 -11.86
CA SER A 74 5.18 -7.89 -13.04
C SER A 74 6.02 -8.80 -13.94
N TYR A 75 7.33 -8.86 -13.73
CA TYR A 75 8.26 -9.68 -14.50
C TYR A 75 8.51 -11.05 -13.84
N GLY A 76 7.83 -11.34 -12.72
CA GLY A 76 7.96 -12.60 -11.99
C GLY A 76 9.17 -12.64 -11.06
N TYR A 77 9.82 -11.50 -10.78
CA TYR A 77 10.83 -11.42 -9.73
C TYR A 77 10.11 -11.43 -8.38
N GLN A 78 10.49 -12.35 -7.49
CA GLN A 78 9.85 -12.52 -6.19
C GLN A 78 10.89 -12.62 -5.07
N VAL A 79 10.57 -12.04 -3.92
CA VAL A 79 11.19 -12.30 -2.63
C VAL A 79 10.20 -13.05 -1.76
N TYR A 80 10.66 -14.09 -1.09
CA TYR A 80 9.90 -14.83 -0.09
C TYR A 80 10.70 -14.94 1.20
N VAL A 81 10.09 -14.51 2.31
CA VAL A 81 10.63 -14.68 3.65
C VAL A 81 9.74 -15.65 4.40
N ARG A 82 10.30 -16.83 4.72
CA ARG A 82 9.57 -17.90 5.39
C ARG A 82 9.14 -17.53 6.81
N ARG A 83 9.94 -16.75 7.52
CA ARG A 83 9.67 -16.40 8.90
C ARG A 83 10.29 -15.05 9.24
N LEU A 84 9.45 -14.06 9.49
CA LEU A 84 9.87 -12.72 9.91
C LEU A 84 9.99 -12.60 11.43
N ASP A 85 9.25 -13.42 12.19
CA ASP A 85 9.35 -13.44 13.65
C ASP A 85 10.68 -14.06 14.11
N ASP A 86 11.47 -13.29 14.86
CA ASP A 86 12.52 -13.81 15.73
C ASP A 86 11.90 -14.07 17.12
N PRO A 87 12.03 -15.26 17.71
CA PRO A 87 11.44 -15.59 19.01
C PRO A 87 11.83 -14.64 20.15
N SER A 88 12.94 -13.92 20.02
CA SER A 88 13.45 -12.95 21.00
C SER A 88 13.07 -11.49 20.75
N SER A 89 12.49 -11.13 19.59
CA SER A 89 12.46 -9.73 19.16
C SER A 89 11.26 -8.91 19.63
N GLY A 90 10.25 -9.53 20.26
CA GLY A 90 9.00 -8.83 20.59
C GLY A 90 8.27 -8.27 19.36
N ALA A 91 8.55 -8.84 18.18
CA ALA A 91 7.98 -8.38 16.92
C ALA A 91 6.45 -8.45 16.93
N PHE A 92 5.84 -7.58 16.16
CA PHE A 92 4.41 -7.54 15.88
C PHE A 92 3.54 -7.21 17.11
N GLU A 93 4.09 -6.49 18.08
CA GLU A 93 3.33 -5.92 19.20
C GLU A 93 2.26 -4.93 18.68
N SER A 94 1.11 -4.88 19.35
CA SER A 94 0.07 -3.89 19.01
C SER A 94 0.62 -2.46 19.06
N CYS A 95 0.25 -1.62 18.09
CA CYS A 95 0.76 -0.24 17.93
C CYS A 95 2.28 -0.11 17.65
N SER A 96 3.01 -1.18 17.31
CA SER A 96 4.44 -1.11 17.00
C SER A 96 4.71 -0.97 15.50
N THR A 97 5.97 -0.65 15.18
CA THR A 97 6.52 -0.76 13.83
C THR A 97 7.80 -1.59 13.86
N ASP A 98 7.80 -2.69 13.13
CA ASP A 98 8.96 -3.57 12.96
C ASP A 98 9.61 -3.35 11.59
N THR A 99 10.95 -3.44 11.51
CA THR A 99 11.68 -3.19 10.26
C THR A 99 12.68 -4.32 9.99
N TYR A 100 12.68 -4.81 8.75
CA TYR A 100 13.50 -5.93 8.30
C TYR A 100 14.33 -5.55 7.07
N GLN A 101 15.61 -5.91 7.06
CA GLN A 101 16.44 -5.89 5.86
C GLN A 101 16.39 -7.26 5.19
N ILE A 102 16.02 -7.30 3.92
CA ILE A 102 15.82 -8.54 3.16
C ILE A 102 16.55 -8.43 1.84
N SER A 103 17.34 -9.45 1.51
CA SER A 103 18.02 -9.56 0.22
C SER A 103 17.20 -10.39 -0.76
N GLY A 104 17.30 -10.07 -2.04
CA GLY A 104 16.66 -10.85 -3.09
C GLY A 104 16.94 -10.30 -4.49
N PRO A 105 16.27 -10.84 -5.51
CA PRO A 105 16.51 -10.41 -6.89
C PRO A 105 16.03 -8.96 -7.07
N CYS A 106 16.80 -8.16 -7.81
CA CYS A 106 16.42 -6.79 -8.12
C CYS A 106 15.13 -6.73 -8.96
N MET A 107 14.13 -6.04 -8.43
CA MET A 107 12.83 -5.78 -9.07
C MET A 107 12.78 -4.36 -9.63
N SER A 108 12.07 -4.14 -10.73
CA SER A 108 11.90 -2.78 -11.27
C SER A 108 10.81 -1.99 -10.54
N ARG A 109 9.73 -2.68 -10.15
CA ARG A 109 8.57 -2.08 -9.50
C ARG A 109 7.80 -3.16 -8.74
N ILE A 110 7.79 -3.08 -7.42
CA ILE A 110 6.97 -3.95 -6.58
C ILE A 110 5.50 -3.64 -6.84
N CYS A 111 4.71 -4.65 -7.18
CA CYS A 111 3.29 -4.50 -7.50
C CYS A 111 2.38 -5.50 -6.77
N TYR A 112 2.94 -6.50 -6.09
CA TYR A 112 2.15 -7.38 -5.22
C TYR A 112 2.87 -7.63 -3.90
N LEU A 113 2.07 -7.91 -2.87
CA LEU A 113 2.55 -8.33 -1.57
C LEU A 113 1.47 -9.20 -0.92
N TYR A 114 1.87 -10.38 -0.46
CA TYR A 114 1.03 -11.30 0.28
C TYR A 114 1.69 -11.65 1.61
N LEU A 115 0.85 -11.80 2.64
CA LEU A 115 1.20 -12.26 3.97
C LEU A 115 0.52 -13.58 4.26
N VAL A 116 1.11 -14.38 5.13
CA VAL A 116 0.43 -15.50 5.79
C VAL A 116 0.80 -15.53 7.26
N SER A 117 -0.22 -15.69 8.10
CA SER A 117 -0.10 -15.89 9.54
C SER A 117 -0.46 -17.33 9.86
N VAL A 118 0.40 -18.06 10.56
CA VAL A 118 0.12 -19.44 10.98
C VAL A 118 0.23 -19.56 12.49
N GLY A 119 -0.91 -19.72 13.15
CA GLY A 119 -0.99 -19.86 14.60
C GLY A 119 -2.42 -19.70 15.12
N SER A 120 -2.55 -19.43 16.41
CA SER A 120 -3.83 -19.33 17.12
C SER A 120 -4.10 -17.94 17.69
N ASP A 121 -3.09 -17.08 17.75
CA ASP A 121 -3.22 -15.78 18.40
C ASP A 121 -3.87 -14.77 17.45
N GLY A 122 -3.61 -14.91 16.15
CA GLY A 122 -4.02 -13.95 15.13
C GLY A 122 -3.10 -12.74 15.10
N TRP A 123 -3.20 -11.96 14.03
CA TRP A 123 -2.43 -10.74 13.85
C TRP A 123 -3.12 -9.80 12.88
N LYS A 124 -3.10 -8.50 13.19
CA LYS A 124 -3.69 -7.43 12.39
C LYS A 124 -2.61 -6.41 11.97
N PRO A 125 -1.98 -6.61 10.80
CA PRO A 125 -1.14 -5.56 10.24
C PRO A 125 -2.01 -4.37 9.84
N GLU A 126 -1.52 -3.17 10.07
CA GLU A 126 -2.14 -1.95 9.54
C GLU A 126 -1.62 -1.67 8.14
N SER A 127 -0.30 -1.55 7.99
CA SER A 127 0.33 -1.29 6.70
C SER A 127 1.73 -1.91 6.61
N ILE A 128 2.13 -2.24 5.38
CA ILE A 128 3.46 -2.75 5.06
C ILE A 128 4.04 -1.87 3.97
N THR A 129 5.21 -1.28 4.24
CA THR A 129 5.94 -0.48 3.26
C THR A 129 7.23 -1.20 2.87
N VAL A 130 7.42 -1.39 1.57
CA VAL A 130 8.66 -1.95 1.02
C VAL A 130 9.45 -0.85 0.35
N TYR A 131 10.66 -0.62 0.84
CA TYR A 131 11.64 0.28 0.26
C TYR A 131 12.63 -0.55 -0.54
N GLY A 132 12.75 -0.29 -1.84
CA GLY A 132 13.80 -0.87 -2.68
C GLY A 132 14.93 0.12 -2.89
N HIS A 133 16.15 -0.39 -3.12
CA HIS A 133 17.33 0.46 -3.31
C HIS A 133 17.22 1.41 -4.52
N TYR A 134 16.62 0.93 -5.63
CA TYR A 134 16.50 1.70 -6.88
C TYR A 134 15.05 1.95 -7.31
N THR A 135 14.08 1.59 -6.47
CA THR A 135 12.66 1.64 -6.80
C THR A 135 11.89 2.51 -5.82
N GLN A 136 10.80 3.10 -6.27
CA GLN A 136 9.90 3.83 -5.37
C GLN A 136 9.40 2.91 -4.26
N ALA A 137 9.32 3.45 -3.05
CA ALA A 137 8.71 2.74 -1.94
C ALA A 137 7.22 2.54 -2.18
N VAL A 138 6.71 1.37 -1.77
CA VAL A 138 5.33 0.95 -2.00
C VAL A 138 4.70 0.56 -0.68
N THR A 139 3.51 1.07 -0.40
CA THR A 139 2.76 0.74 0.82
C THR A 139 1.47 -0.03 0.50
N PHE A 140 1.23 -1.08 1.28
CA PHE A 140 0.03 -1.93 1.22
C PHE A 140 -0.74 -1.82 2.54
N TYR A 141 -2.04 -1.52 2.48
CA TYR A 141 -2.87 -1.21 3.66
C TYR A 141 -3.84 -2.35 3.96
N TYR A 142 -3.56 -3.12 5.01
CA TYR A 142 -4.35 -4.29 5.38
C TYR A 142 -5.47 -3.94 6.36
N ASN A 143 -5.09 -3.37 7.51
CA ASN A 143 -5.93 -3.03 8.65
C ASN A 143 -7.06 -4.04 8.96
N THR A 144 -6.75 -5.34 8.82
CA THR A 144 -7.68 -6.46 9.06
C THR A 144 -6.92 -7.67 9.58
N PHE A 145 -7.60 -8.53 10.34
CA PHE A 145 -6.99 -9.77 10.84
C PHE A 145 -6.71 -10.72 9.68
N LEU A 146 -5.50 -11.27 9.64
CA LEU A 146 -5.15 -12.24 8.61
C LEU A 146 -5.87 -13.58 8.86
N PRO A 147 -6.40 -14.23 7.82
CA PRO A 147 -6.89 -15.60 7.94
C PRO A 147 -5.73 -16.55 8.22
N ASN A 148 -5.94 -17.49 9.15
CA ASN A 148 -4.93 -18.48 9.51
C ASN A 148 -4.58 -19.39 8.32
N GLY A 149 -3.30 -19.49 7.99
CA GLY A 149 -2.77 -20.43 6.99
C GLY A 149 -3.10 -20.11 5.53
N VAL A 150 -3.62 -18.92 5.22
CA VAL A 150 -3.97 -18.52 3.86
C VAL A 150 -3.19 -17.29 3.44
N TRP A 151 -2.61 -17.31 2.24
CA TRP A 151 -1.99 -16.12 1.67
C TRP A 151 -3.05 -15.03 1.47
N TYR A 152 -2.78 -13.84 2.00
CA TYR A 152 -3.71 -12.72 2.00
C TYR A 152 -2.97 -11.44 1.66
N GLY A 153 -3.49 -10.66 0.70
CA GLY A 153 -2.79 -9.45 0.25
C GLY A 153 -3.26 -8.90 -1.08
N PHE A 154 -2.36 -8.27 -1.80
CA PHE A 154 -2.65 -7.43 -2.95
C PHE A 154 -1.85 -7.86 -4.17
N ASN A 155 -2.42 -7.65 -5.36
CA ASN A 155 -1.73 -7.80 -6.63
C ASN A 155 -2.21 -6.73 -7.61
N TYR A 156 -1.30 -5.81 -7.93
CA TYR A 156 -1.50 -4.66 -8.79
C TYR A 156 -0.67 -4.74 -10.08
N CYS A 157 -0.13 -5.92 -10.41
CA CYS A 157 0.81 -6.04 -11.53
C CYS A 157 0.14 -5.88 -12.90
N ASN A 158 -1.19 -6.05 -12.96
CA ASN A 158 -1.98 -5.87 -14.18
C ASN A 158 -2.70 -4.52 -14.24
N THR A 159 -2.68 -3.76 -13.14
CA THR A 159 -3.22 -2.41 -13.11
C THR A 159 -2.07 -1.45 -13.42
N GLY A 160 -2.21 -0.65 -14.48
CA GLY A 160 -1.29 0.47 -14.76
C GLY A 160 -1.22 1.51 -13.62
N SER A 161 -1.99 1.30 -12.55
CA SER A 161 -2.11 2.13 -11.36
C SER A 161 -0.78 2.29 -10.64
N SER A 162 -0.25 3.52 -10.66
CA SER A 162 0.52 4.08 -9.55
C SER A 162 -0.17 3.70 -8.24
N ILE A 163 0.56 3.06 -7.32
CA ILE A 163 0.03 2.76 -5.98
C ILE A 163 -0.12 4.10 -5.29
N SER A 164 -1.36 4.56 -5.17
CA SER A 164 -1.69 5.84 -4.57
C SER A 164 -1.24 5.84 -3.11
N LYS A 165 -0.31 6.73 -2.78
CA LYS A 165 -0.05 7.11 -1.38
C LYS A 165 -1.39 7.58 -0.78
N PRO A 166 -1.77 7.19 0.45
CA PRO A 166 -2.92 7.80 1.08
C PRO A 166 -2.65 9.30 1.20
N TRP A 167 -3.61 10.10 0.77
CA TRP A 167 -3.54 11.54 0.82
C TRP A 167 -3.29 12.05 2.24
N GLY A 168 -2.07 12.53 2.47
CA GLY A 168 -1.78 13.64 3.40
C GLY A 168 -1.80 14.99 2.69
N GLY A 169 -2.72 15.21 1.74
CA GLY A 169 -2.71 16.40 0.88
C GLY A 169 -4.03 16.67 0.20
N LEU A 170 -5.01 17.16 0.95
CA LEU A 170 -6.26 17.74 0.40
C LEU A 170 -6.08 19.17 -0.13
N CYS A 171 -4.88 19.55 -0.59
CA CYS A 171 -4.63 20.89 -1.12
C CYS A 171 -3.86 20.82 -2.44
N ALA A 172 -4.40 20.08 -3.42
CA ALA A 172 -3.83 20.05 -4.75
C ALA A 172 -4.88 19.77 -5.84
N ILE A 173 -6.09 20.30 -5.72
CA ILE A 173 -7.00 20.40 -6.87
C ILE A 173 -7.67 21.78 -6.85
N ALA A 174 -7.43 22.53 -7.92
CA ALA A 174 -8.08 23.80 -8.31
C ALA A 174 -7.65 25.11 -7.63
N CYS A 175 -6.36 25.48 -7.68
CA CYS A 175 -5.96 26.89 -7.58
C CYS A 175 -6.19 27.63 -8.92
N THR A 176 -7.43 27.63 -9.39
CA THR A 176 -7.92 28.49 -10.48
C THR A 176 -9.15 29.30 -10.08
N SER A 177 -9.67 29.11 -8.85
CA SER A 177 -10.75 29.93 -8.32
C SER A 177 -10.21 31.07 -7.47
N VAL A 178 -10.88 32.23 -7.55
CA VAL A 178 -10.63 33.45 -6.77
C VAL A 178 -10.58 33.20 -5.25
N LEU A 179 -11.12 32.07 -4.78
CA LEU A 179 -11.06 31.61 -3.39
C LEU A 179 -9.64 31.23 -2.91
N CYS A 180 -8.71 30.92 -3.82
CA CYS A 180 -7.29 30.65 -3.48
C CYS A 180 -6.60 31.93 -2.93
N TYR A 181 -7.02 33.13 -3.37
CA TYR A 181 -6.49 34.39 -2.86
C TYR A 181 -6.91 34.67 -1.41
N ILE A 182 -8.07 34.18 -0.99
CA ILE A 182 -8.58 34.42 0.36
C ILE A 182 -7.82 33.56 1.39
N CYS A 183 -7.35 32.37 1.00
CA CYS A 183 -6.55 31.52 1.88
C CYS A 183 -5.09 32.02 2.05
N ASN A 184 -4.62 32.92 1.18
CA ASN A 184 -3.26 33.47 1.23
C ASN A 184 -3.18 34.88 1.84
N MET A 185 -4.32 35.48 2.23
CA MET A 185 -4.35 36.66 3.09
C MET A 185 -4.75 36.22 4.49
N GLY A 186 -3.76 36.00 5.35
CA GLY A 186 -3.96 35.85 6.78
C GLY A 186 -4.77 37.02 7.32
N LEU A 187 -6.05 36.76 7.62
CA LEU A 187 -6.93 37.65 8.34
C LEU A 187 -7.25 36.96 9.66
N ASN A 188 -6.49 37.35 10.68
CA ASN A 188 -6.88 37.20 12.07
C ASN A 188 -8.18 37.99 12.30
N LEU A 189 -9.25 37.27 12.62
CA LEU A 189 -10.30 37.72 13.52
C LEU A 189 -10.58 36.58 14.50
#